data_AF-A0A847I7R9-F1
#
_entry.id   AF-A0A847I7R9-F1
#
_cell.length_a   1.000
_cell.length_b   1.000
_cell.length_c   1.000
_cell.angle_alpha   90.00
_cell.angle_beta   90.00
_cell.angle_gamma   90.00
#
_symmetry.space_group_name_H-M   'P 1'
#
loop_
_entity.id
_entity.type
_entity.pdbx_description
1 polymer ?
#
loop_
_entity_poly.entity_id
_entity_poly.type
_entity_poly.pdbx_seq_one_letter_code
_entity_poly.pdbx_strand_id
1 'polypeptide(L)'
;MHPVSIHSTGCACRNATTAAWAELPTRRARKMQWRRLDADYELARSRILLGRALQLLGDDAGALLNFRSARAAFDTHGAVIDTADAADRAGEATLPGGLTAREVEVLRLVAAGETKAQIADELTLSVKTVARHLSNSFTKLDVGSHHV
;
A
#
# COMPACT_ATOMS: atom_id res chain seq x y z
N MET A 1 60.38 25.75 -55.32
CA MET A 1 60.97 24.79 -54.36
C MET A 1 60.79 25.35 -52.95
N HIS A 2 59.57 25.27 -52.41
CA HIS A 2 59.21 25.50 -51.01
C HIS A 2 58.21 24.38 -50.66
N PRO A 3 58.44 23.58 -49.61
CA PRO A 3 57.65 22.38 -49.34
C PRO A 3 56.31 22.70 -48.68
N VAL A 4 55.28 22.00 -49.16
CA VAL A 4 53.93 21.93 -48.60
C VAL A 4 54.00 21.14 -47.29
N SER A 5 53.68 21.77 -46.16
CA SER A 5 53.51 21.07 -44.88
C SER A 5 52.06 20.65 -44.70
N ILE A 6 51.91 19.33 -44.59
CA ILE A 6 50.68 18.56 -44.48
C ILE A 6 50.10 18.67 -43.06
N HIS A 7 48.77 18.63 -42.97
CA HIS A 7 47.98 18.72 -41.76
C HIS A 7 48.37 17.69 -40.67
N SER A 8 48.30 18.10 -39.40
CA SER A 8 48.05 17.18 -38.29
C SER A 8 47.04 17.79 -37.31
N THR A 9 45.76 17.75 -37.67
CA THR A 9 44.67 17.84 -36.70
C THR A 9 44.69 16.56 -35.86
N GLY A 10 45.46 16.60 -34.77
CA GLY A 10 45.47 15.57 -33.75
C GLY A 10 44.08 15.49 -33.09
N CYS A 11 43.27 14.55 -33.55
CA CYS A 11 42.01 14.17 -32.94
C CYS A 11 42.28 13.57 -31.55
N ALA A 12 42.15 14.38 -30.50
CA ALA A 12 42.26 13.93 -29.11
C ALA A 12 40.93 13.31 -28.63
N CYS A 13 40.48 12.25 -29.30
CA CYS A 13 39.39 11.39 -28.83
C CYS A 13 39.91 10.33 -27.85
N ARG A 14 40.53 10.73 -26.73
CA ARG A 14 41.08 9.77 -25.73
C ARG A 14 40.48 9.86 -24.33
N ASN A 15 39.33 10.52 -24.17
CA ASN A 15 38.77 10.80 -22.84
C ASN A 15 37.28 10.44 -22.71
N ALA A 16 36.61 10.03 -23.79
CA ALA A 16 35.17 9.73 -23.74
C ALA A 16 34.87 8.39 -23.04
N THR A 17 35.82 7.45 -23.03
CA THR A 17 35.64 6.15 -22.39
C THR A 17 35.82 6.20 -20.87
N THR A 18 36.78 6.97 -20.35
CA THR A 18 36.97 7.10 -18.89
C THR A 18 35.79 7.77 -18.19
N ALA A 19 35.13 8.73 -18.85
CA ALA A 19 33.88 9.31 -18.37
C ALA A 19 32.73 8.27 -18.30
N ALA A 20 32.65 7.37 -19.29
CA ALA A 20 31.63 6.32 -19.32
C ALA A 20 31.82 5.26 -18.21
N TRP A 21 33.07 4.85 -17.90
CA TRP A 21 33.35 3.93 -16.79
C TRP A 21 33.17 4.59 -15.41
N ALA A 22 33.42 5.90 -15.30
CA ALA A 22 33.19 6.66 -14.06
C ALA A 22 31.69 6.73 -13.67
N GLU A 23 30.78 6.63 -14.64
CA GLU A 23 29.33 6.55 -14.41
C GLU A 23 28.79 5.14 -14.12
N LEU A 24 29.59 4.07 -14.32
CA LEU A 24 29.09 2.71 -14.10
C LEU A 24 28.66 2.42 -12.65
N PRO A 25 29.38 2.88 -11.60
CA PRO A 25 28.94 2.73 -10.23
C PRO A 25 27.58 3.40 -9.98
N THR A 26 27.37 4.62 -10.50
CA THR A 26 26.09 5.34 -10.35
C THR A 26 24.96 4.68 -11.13
N ARG A 27 25.24 4.17 -12.34
CA ARG A 27 24.26 3.37 -13.12
C ARG A 27 23.88 2.06 -12.43
N ARG A 28 24.84 1.35 -11.83
CA ARG A 28 24.59 0.13 -11.04
C ARG A 28 23.78 0.42 -9.78
N ALA A 29 24.15 1.47 -9.03
CA ALA A 29 23.42 1.90 -7.84
C ALA A 29 21.97 2.29 -8.19
N ARG A 30 21.78 3.09 -9.24
CA ARG A 30 20.46 3.45 -9.75
C ARG A 30 19.65 2.21 -10.15
N LYS A 31 20.22 1.28 -10.92
CA LYS A 31 19.56 0.01 -11.29
C LYS A 31 19.16 -0.81 -10.06
N MET A 32 20.02 -0.90 -9.04
CA MET A 32 19.69 -1.59 -7.79
C MET A 32 18.57 -0.89 -7.03
N GLN A 33 18.56 0.44 -7.01
CA GLN A 33 17.51 1.23 -6.38
C GLN A 33 16.16 1.01 -7.06
N TRP A 34 16.11 1.02 -8.40
CA TRP A 34 14.90 0.68 -9.14
C TRP A 34 14.39 -0.73 -8.82
N ARG A 35 15.28 -1.74 -8.77
CA ARG A 35 14.89 -3.11 -8.41
C ARG A 35 14.35 -3.24 -6.99
N ARG A 36 14.85 -2.44 -6.04
CA ARG A 36 14.31 -2.43 -4.67
C ARG A 36 12.92 -1.81 -4.63
N LEU A 37 12.74 -0.66 -5.28
CA LEU A 37 11.42 -0.02 -5.38
C LEU A 37 10.39 -0.96 -6.01
N ASP A 38 10.76 -1.66 -7.08
CA ASP A 38 9.92 -2.65 -7.76
C ASP A 38 9.60 -3.86 -6.85
N ALA A 39 10.60 -4.38 -6.13
CA ALA A 39 10.41 -5.50 -5.21
C ALA A 39 9.51 -5.14 -4.01
N ASP A 40 9.67 -3.94 -3.45
CA ASP A 40 8.87 -3.46 -2.33
C ASP A 40 7.41 -3.24 -2.74
N TYR A 41 7.18 -2.72 -3.95
CA TYR A 41 5.85 -2.58 -4.54
C TYR A 41 5.18 -3.93 -4.82
N GLU A 42 5.89 -4.89 -5.43
CA GLU A 42 5.33 -6.23 -5.69
C GLU A 42 5.09 -7.03 -4.40
N LEU A 43 5.92 -6.82 -3.38
CA LEU A 43 5.66 -7.36 -2.04
C LEU A 43 4.39 -6.76 -1.43
N ALA A 44 4.14 -5.45 -1.63
CA ALA A 44 2.90 -4.81 -1.20
C ALA A 44 1.66 -5.39 -1.89
N ARG A 45 1.70 -5.61 -3.21
CA ARG A 45 0.61 -6.30 -3.95
C ARG A 45 0.39 -7.73 -3.44
N SER A 46 1.47 -8.45 -3.17
CA SER A 46 1.40 -9.80 -2.60
C SER A 46 0.71 -9.82 -1.23
N ARG A 47 0.98 -8.81 -0.39
CA ARG A 47 0.30 -8.63 0.90
C ARG A 47 -1.20 -8.36 0.76
N ILE A 48 -1.64 -7.62 -0.27
CA ILE A 48 -3.08 -7.46 -0.53
C ILE A 48 -3.74 -8.80 -0.82
N LEU A 49 -3.14 -9.64 -1.66
CA LEU A 49 -3.67 -10.96 -1.99
C LEU A 49 -3.67 -11.89 -0.77
N LEU A 50 -2.58 -11.90 0.00
CA LEU A 50 -2.49 -12.68 1.24
C LEU A 50 -3.53 -12.21 2.26
N GLY A 51 -3.72 -10.91 2.41
CA GLY A 51 -4.74 -10.36 3.31
C GLY A 51 -6.14 -10.83 2.94
N ARG A 52 -6.49 -10.82 1.65
CA ARG A 52 -7.78 -11.36 1.17
C ARG A 52 -7.94 -12.85 1.44
N ALA A 53 -6.88 -13.64 1.19
CA ALA A 53 -6.90 -15.07 1.49
C ALA A 53 -7.11 -15.35 2.98
N LEU A 54 -6.48 -14.55 3.86
CA LEU A 54 -6.66 -14.67 5.31
C LEU A 54 -8.08 -14.32 5.75
N GLN A 55 -8.73 -13.31 5.14
CA GLN A 55 -10.16 -13.03 5.40
C GLN A 55 -11.05 -14.22 5.03
N LEU A 56 -10.82 -14.84 3.88
CA LEU A 56 -11.58 -16.02 3.44
C LEU A 56 -11.37 -17.22 4.38
N LEU A 57 -10.22 -17.30 5.05
CA LEU A 57 -9.93 -18.31 6.07
C LEU A 57 -10.41 -17.91 7.48
N GLY A 58 -11.02 -16.72 7.64
CA GLY A 58 -11.48 -16.19 8.92
C GLY A 58 -10.38 -15.58 9.80
N ASP A 59 -9.13 -15.49 9.33
CA ASP A 59 -8.04 -14.80 10.02
C ASP A 59 -8.04 -13.30 9.71
N ASP A 60 -9.03 -12.62 10.28
CA ASP A 60 -9.21 -11.18 10.12
C ASP A 60 -8.07 -10.35 10.73
N ALA A 61 -7.37 -10.89 11.74
CA ALA A 61 -6.24 -10.23 12.38
C ALA A 61 -5.01 -10.25 11.47
N GLY A 62 -4.70 -11.41 10.90
CA GLY A 62 -3.65 -11.58 9.89
C GLY A 62 -3.94 -10.77 8.63
N ALA A 63 -5.20 -10.74 8.18
CA ALA A 63 -5.61 -9.91 7.05
C ALA A 63 -5.32 -8.42 7.27
N LEU A 64 -5.78 -7.88 8.40
CA LEU A 64 -5.58 -6.48 8.76
C LEU A 64 -4.10 -6.09 8.84
N LEU A 65 -3.25 -6.96 9.40
CA LEU A 65 -1.80 -6.71 9.45
C LEU A 65 -1.20 -6.61 8.04
N ASN A 66 -1.61 -7.49 7.13
CA ASN A 66 -1.16 -7.48 5.75
C ASN A 66 -1.62 -6.23 5.00
N PHE A 67 -2.88 -5.80 5.15
CA PHE A 67 -3.38 -4.57 4.53
C PHE A 67 -2.65 -3.32 5.02
N ARG A 68 -2.40 -3.20 6.32
CA ARG A 68 -1.64 -2.08 6.88
C ARG A 68 -0.18 -2.05 6.39
N SER A 69 0.44 -3.22 6.31
CA SER A 69 1.80 -3.35 5.78
C SER A 69 1.87 -3.02 4.28
N ALA A 70 0.88 -3.42 3.50
CA ALA A 70 0.76 -3.05 2.09
C ALA A 70 0.58 -1.54 1.92
N ARG A 71 -0.32 -0.93 2.71
CA ARG A 71 -0.55 0.52 2.71
C ARG A 71 0.74 1.31 2.94
N ALA A 72 1.49 0.97 3.98
CA ALA A 72 2.74 1.67 4.31
C ALA A 72 3.77 1.59 3.17
N ALA A 73 3.84 0.45 2.48
CA ALA A 73 4.71 0.29 1.32
C ALA A 73 4.21 1.12 0.12
N PHE A 74 2.91 1.08 -0.22
CA PHE A 74 2.33 1.89 -1.30
C PHE A 74 2.53 3.38 -1.07
N ASP A 75 2.36 3.84 0.17
CA ASP A 75 2.57 5.24 0.57
C ASP A 75 4.01 5.69 0.33
N THR A 76 4.99 4.83 0.69
CA THR A 76 6.42 5.08 0.42
C THR A 76 6.71 5.24 -1.08
N HIS A 77 5.95 4.57 -1.94
CA HIS A 77 6.09 4.64 -3.40
C HIS A 77 5.20 5.70 -4.07
N GLY A 78 4.37 6.43 -3.31
CA GLY A 78 3.43 7.41 -3.85
C GLY A 78 2.29 6.79 -4.68
N ALA A 79 1.99 5.51 -4.47
CA ALA A 79 0.90 4.81 -5.16
C ALA A 79 -0.45 5.17 -4.53
N VAL A 80 -0.92 6.41 -4.77
CA VAL A 80 -2.08 7.02 -4.06
C VAL A 80 -3.33 6.14 -4.09
N ILE A 81 -3.63 5.55 -5.24
CA ILE A 81 -4.82 4.70 -5.41
C ILE A 81 -4.69 3.41 -4.59
N ASP A 82 -3.54 2.74 -4.68
CA ASP A 82 -3.29 1.50 -3.93
C ASP A 82 -3.19 1.73 -2.42
N THR A 83 -2.66 2.89 -1.99
CA THR A 83 -2.65 3.32 -0.60
C THR A 83 -4.07 3.48 -0.06
N ALA A 84 -4.95 4.14 -0.81
CA ALA A 84 -6.35 4.31 -0.43
C ALA A 84 -7.11 2.97 -0.38
N ASP A 85 -6.91 2.12 -1.39
CA ASP A 85 -7.50 0.77 -1.49
C ASP A 85 -7.08 -0.12 -0.30
N ALA A 86 -5.80 -0.05 0.09
CA ALA A 86 -5.26 -0.76 1.24
C ALA A 86 -5.76 -0.18 2.58
N ALA A 87 -5.91 1.14 2.68
CA ALA A 87 -6.46 1.81 3.87
C ALA A 87 -7.92 1.45 4.10
N ASP A 88 -8.72 1.39 3.03
CA ASP A 88 -10.13 1.01 3.12
C ASP A 88 -10.28 -0.44 3.61
N ARG A 89 -9.50 -1.38 3.04
CA ARG A 89 -9.44 -2.78 3.51
C ARG A 89 -8.94 -2.92 4.94
N ALA A 90 -8.05 -2.03 5.38
CA ALA A 90 -7.60 -1.98 6.77
C ALA A 90 -8.65 -1.37 7.72
N GLY A 91 -9.76 -0.81 7.21
CA GLY A 91 -10.71 -0.05 8.01
C GLY A 91 -10.07 1.22 8.59
N GLU A 92 -9.23 1.90 7.79
CA GLU A 92 -8.57 3.15 8.15
C GLU A 92 -9.05 4.34 7.29
N ALA A 93 -9.72 4.08 6.16
CA ALA A 93 -10.38 5.13 5.38
C ALA A 93 -11.47 5.81 6.23
N THR A 94 -11.40 7.12 6.38
CA THR A 94 -12.25 7.87 7.33
C THR A 94 -13.37 8.63 6.60
N LEU A 95 -14.60 8.43 7.08
CA LEU A 95 -15.85 9.08 6.72
C LEU A 95 -16.25 10.10 7.80
N PRO A 96 -17.27 10.95 7.57
CA PRO A 96 -17.78 11.86 8.59
C PRO A 96 -18.07 11.14 9.92
N GLY A 97 -17.67 11.76 11.04
CA GLY A 97 -17.77 11.13 12.37
C GLY A 97 -16.66 10.14 12.71
N GLY A 98 -15.55 10.10 11.95
CA GLY A 98 -14.41 9.23 12.23
C GLY A 98 -14.63 7.76 11.83
N LEU A 99 -15.79 7.44 11.29
CA LEU A 99 -16.19 6.10 10.89
C LEU A 99 -15.46 5.63 9.63
N THR A 100 -15.40 4.33 9.42
CA THR A 100 -14.86 3.72 8.20
C THR A 100 -15.98 3.17 7.35
N ALA A 101 -15.72 2.91 6.06
CA ALA A 101 -16.72 2.33 5.17
C ALA A 101 -17.31 1.05 5.75
N ARG A 102 -16.45 0.21 6.33
CA ARG A 102 -16.85 -1.06 6.95
C ARG A 102 -17.68 -0.89 8.21
N GLU A 103 -17.34 0.10 9.04
CA GLU A 103 -18.14 0.44 10.22
C GLU A 103 -19.53 0.96 9.83
N VAL A 104 -19.62 1.78 8.78
CA VAL A 104 -20.91 2.27 8.26
C VAL A 104 -21.76 1.13 7.70
N GLU A 105 -21.19 0.19 6.93
CA GLU A 105 -21.90 -0.99 6.45
C GLU A 105 -22.46 -1.81 7.61
N VAL A 106 -21.64 -2.10 8.62
CA VAL A 106 -22.08 -2.84 9.81
C VAL A 106 -23.18 -2.08 10.55
N LEU A 107 -23.06 -0.76 10.72
CA LEU A 107 -24.10 0.05 11.36
C LEU A 107 -25.43 0.07 10.58
N ARG A 108 -25.38 0.10 9.24
CA ARG A 108 -26.59 0.03 8.40
C ARG A 108 -27.34 -1.28 8.59
N LEU A 109 -26.63 -2.41 8.62
CA LEU A 109 -27.25 -3.71 8.83
C LEU A 109 -27.81 -3.86 10.26
N VAL A 110 -27.10 -3.35 11.26
CA VAL A 110 -27.65 -3.27 12.64
C VAL A 110 -28.92 -2.42 12.68
N ALA A 111 -28.94 -1.28 11.99
CA ALA A 111 -30.14 -0.44 11.92
C ALA A 111 -31.31 -1.12 11.18
N ALA A 112 -31.01 -2.07 10.29
CA ALA A 112 -32.00 -2.94 9.64
C ALA A 112 -32.50 -4.09 10.52
N GLY A 113 -31.94 -4.27 11.73
CA GLY A 113 -32.32 -5.32 12.68
C GLY A 113 -31.57 -6.64 12.53
N GLU A 114 -30.52 -6.69 11.70
CA GLU A 114 -29.71 -7.89 11.50
C GLU A 114 -28.91 -8.25 12.77
N THR A 115 -28.83 -9.54 13.09
CA THR A 115 -27.97 -10.03 14.18
C THR A 115 -26.51 -10.06 13.76
N LYS A 116 -25.58 -10.04 14.73
CA LYS A 116 -24.13 -10.12 14.44
C LYS A 116 -23.74 -11.36 13.61
N ALA A 117 -24.50 -12.46 13.71
CA ALA A 117 -24.29 -13.66 12.91
C ALA A 117 -24.72 -13.48 11.45
N GLN A 118 -25.90 -12.89 11.21
CA GLN A 118 -26.37 -12.60 9.85
C GLN A 118 -25.47 -11.57 9.16
N ILE A 119 -25.06 -10.53 9.88
CA ILE A 119 -24.09 -9.54 9.37
C ILE A 119 -22.77 -10.20 9.01
N ALA A 120 -22.29 -11.14 9.83
CA ALA A 120 -21.05 -11.86 9.57
C ALA A 120 -21.14 -12.67 8.27
N ASP A 121 -22.27 -13.36 8.06
CA ASP A 121 -22.49 -14.13 6.84
C ASP A 121 -22.63 -13.23 5.60
N GLU A 122 -23.44 -12.17 5.68
CA GLU A 122 -23.66 -11.24 4.56
C GLU A 122 -22.36 -10.55 4.13
N LEU A 123 -21.55 -10.16 5.11
CA LEU A 123 -20.32 -9.43 4.87
C LEU A 123 -19.09 -10.34 4.68
N THR A 124 -19.26 -11.67 4.76
CA THR A 124 -18.16 -12.66 4.72
C THR A 124 -17.07 -12.33 5.76
N LEU A 125 -17.48 -12.15 7.02
CA LEU A 125 -16.62 -11.84 8.16
C LEU A 125 -16.86 -12.84 9.29
N SER A 126 -15.95 -12.88 10.26
CA SER A 126 -16.27 -13.52 11.54
C SER A 126 -17.19 -12.65 12.41
N VAL A 127 -18.05 -13.29 13.22
CA VAL A 127 -18.88 -12.60 14.24
C VAL A 127 -18.03 -11.74 15.17
N LYS A 128 -16.82 -12.20 15.51
CA LYS A 128 -15.84 -11.46 16.31
C LYS A 128 -15.44 -10.15 15.64
N THR A 129 -15.27 -10.14 14.33
CA THR A 129 -14.91 -8.95 13.58
C THR A 129 -16.07 -7.97 13.45
N VAL A 130 -17.30 -8.47 13.28
CA VAL A 130 -18.50 -7.62 13.37
C VAL A 130 -18.58 -6.96 14.75
N ALA A 131 -18.33 -7.70 15.83
CA ALA A 131 -18.30 -7.15 17.19
C ALA A 131 -17.20 -6.08 17.36
N ARG A 132 -16.01 -6.30 16.79
CA ARG A 132 -14.91 -5.31 16.78
C ARG A 132 -15.31 -4.04 16.03
N HIS A 133 -15.89 -4.15 14.84
CA HIS A 133 -16.33 -2.98 14.07
C HIS A 133 -17.39 -2.19 14.82
N LEU A 134 -18.32 -2.85 15.50
CA LEU A 134 -19.30 -2.17 16.37
C LEU A 134 -18.65 -1.46 17.55
N SER A 135 -17.73 -2.13 18.25
CA SER A 135 -16.97 -1.53 19.36
C SER A 135 -16.23 -0.25 18.93
N ASN A 136 -15.55 -0.31 17.79
CA ASN A 136 -14.83 0.84 17.24
C ASN A 136 -15.81 1.95 16.81
N SER A 137 -16.93 1.60 16.18
CA SER A 137 -17.96 2.55 15.77
C SER A 137 -18.53 3.31 16.96
N PHE A 138 -18.92 2.59 18.02
CA PHE A 138 -19.46 3.21 19.23
C PHE A 138 -18.44 4.11 19.93
N THR A 139 -17.17 3.69 19.95
CA THR A 139 -16.07 4.52 20.47
C THR A 139 -15.91 5.81 19.65
N LYS A 140 -15.97 5.71 18.31
CA LYS A 140 -15.80 6.86 17.41
C LYS A 140 -16.95 7.85 17.46
N LEU A 141 -18.17 7.33 17.62
CA LEU A 141 -19.38 8.13 17.72
C LEU A 141 -19.64 8.65 19.14
N ASP A 142 -18.75 8.36 20.09
CA ASP A 142 -18.88 8.69 21.51
C ASP A 142 -20.23 8.22 22.12
N VAL A 143 -20.83 7.18 21.52
CA VAL A 143 -21.98 6.46 22.08
C VAL A 143 -21.44 5.42 23.05
N GLY A 144 -20.75 5.91 24.08
CA GLY A 144 -20.50 5.16 25.29
C GLY A 144 -21.83 4.98 26.04
N SER A 145 -22.10 3.76 26.47
CA SER A 145 -23.26 3.37 27.27
C SER A 145 -23.51 4.30 28.47
N HIS A 146 -24.34 5.32 28.28
CA HIS A 146 -25.11 5.93 29.35
C HIS A 146 -26.55 5.43 29.24
N HIS A 147 -26.83 4.37 29.99
CA HIS A 147 -28.16 4.20 30.56
C HIS A 147 -28.42 5.44 31.43
N VAL A 148 -29.38 6.27 31.01
CA VAL A 148 -30.14 7.18 31.87
C VAL A 148 -31.60 7.02 31.50
#